data_AF-W8NXM4-F1
#
_entry.id   AF-W8NXM4-F1
#
_cell.length_a   1.000
_cell.length_b   1.000
_cell.length_c   1.000
_cell.angle_alpha   90.00
_cell.angle_beta   90.00
_cell.angle_gamma   90.00
#
_symmetry.space_group_name_H-M   'P 1'
#
loop_
_entity.id
_entity.type
_entity.pdbx_description
1 polymer ?
#
loop_
_entity_poly.entity_id
_entity_poly.type
_entity_poly.pdbx_seq_one_letter_code
_entity_poly.pdbx_strand_id
1 'polypeptide(L)'
;NVNEPTRPSRFFGKAVTKEQLQALGVNAENPPAYISSVAYGRQVYLKLSTNSHSTKVKAAFDAAVSGKSVSGDVELTNIIKNSSFKAVIYGGSAKDEVQIIDGNLGDLR
;
A
#
# COMPACT_ATOMS: atom_id res chain seq x y z
N ASN A 1 5.88 16.84 -7.25
CA ASN A 1 7.16 16.96 -6.52
C ASN A 1 7.40 18.42 -6.14
N VAL A 2 8.05 18.64 -5.01
CA VAL A 2 8.45 19.95 -4.49
C VAL A 2 9.97 20.07 -4.65
N ASN A 3 10.43 21.24 -5.11
CA ASN A 3 11.86 21.51 -5.21
C ASN A 3 12.46 21.70 -3.81
N GLU A 4 13.59 21.04 -3.56
CA GLU A 4 14.33 21.20 -2.31
C GLU A 4 14.81 22.66 -2.18
N PRO A 5 14.61 23.32 -1.02
CA PRO A 5 15.06 24.68 -0.84
C PRO A 5 16.56 24.70 -0.59
N THR A 6 17.21 25.79 -1.00
CA THR A 6 18.64 26.02 -0.68
C THR A 6 18.91 26.25 0.81
N ARG A 7 17.86 26.50 1.61
CA ARG A 7 17.89 26.57 3.08
C ARG A 7 16.46 26.46 3.66
N PRO A 8 16.28 25.93 4.89
CA PRO A 8 14.95 25.73 5.48
C PRO A 8 14.06 26.97 5.54
N SER A 9 14.64 28.15 5.79
CA SER A 9 13.88 29.41 5.89
C SER A 9 13.11 29.80 4.62
N ARG A 10 13.42 29.20 3.47
CA ARG A 10 12.70 29.45 2.20
C ARG A 10 11.29 28.88 2.18
N PHE A 11 10.96 27.94 3.05
CA PHE A 11 9.59 27.44 3.21
C PHE A 11 8.70 28.36 4.04
N PHE A 12 9.27 29.35 4.72
CA PHE A 12 8.55 30.22 5.64
C PHE A 12 8.46 31.66 5.11
N GLY A 13 7.37 32.35 5.45
CA GLY A 13 7.24 33.78 5.21
C GLY A 13 8.27 34.57 6.03
N LYS A 14 8.67 35.75 5.55
CA LYS A 14 9.71 36.58 6.21
C LYS A 14 9.40 36.97 7.67
N ALA A 15 8.13 37.00 8.04
CA ALA A 15 7.68 37.36 9.38
C ALA A 15 7.62 36.17 10.36
N VAL A 16 7.86 34.95 9.88
CA VAL A 16 7.83 33.75 10.73
C VAL A 16 9.09 33.70 11.59
N THR A 17 8.92 33.61 12.91
CA THR A 17 10.05 33.52 13.85
C THR A 17 10.27 32.09 14.35
N LYS A 18 11.45 31.84 14.92
CA LYS A 18 11.78 30.54 15.53
C LYS A 18 10.85 30.23 16.70
N GLU A 19 10.52 31.22 17.51
CA GLU A 19 9.68 31.09 18.71
C GLU A 19 8.26 30.68 18.32
N GLN A 20 7.75 31.19 17.19
CA GLN A 20 6.46 30.75 16.64
C GLN A 20 6.48 29.27 16.24
N LEU A 21 7.57 28.79 15.62
CA LEU A 21 7.72 27.37 15.29
C LEU A 21 7.85 26.50 16.55
N GLN A 22 8.59 26.97 17.56
CA GLN A 22 8.72 26.28 18.85
C GLN A 22 7.40 26.24 19.61
N ALA A 23 6.61 27.31 19.57
CA ALA A 23 5.26 27.35 20.13
C ALA A 23 4.30 26.38 19.43
N LEU A 24 4.55 26.06 18.15
CA LEU A 24 3.87 25.00 17.39
C LEU A 24 4.46 23.60 17.66
N GLY A 25 5.40 23.47 18.59
CA GLY A 25 5.96 22.19 19.03
C GLY A 25 7.21 21.73 18.28
N VAL A 26 7.77 22.55 17.38
CA VAL A 26 9.02 22.21 16.67
C VAL A 26 10.21 22.28 17.63
N ASN A 27 10.87 21.15 17.84
CA ASN A 27 12.05 21.02 18.70
C ASN A 27 12.93 19.84 18.25
N ALA A 28 13.94 19.46 19.06
CA ALA A 28 14.85 18.37 18.70
C ALA A 28 14.15 16.99 18.72
N GLU A 29 13.18 16.82 19.63
CA GLU A 29 12.37 15.63 19.79
C GLU A 29 11.26 15.55 18.71
N ASN A 30 10.82 16.70 18.20
CA ASN A 30 9.80 16.88 17.16
C ASN A 30 10.35 17.73 15.99
N PRO A 31 11.29 17.20 15.20
CA PRO A 31 11.90 17.95 14.10
C PRO A 31 10.87 18.21 12.98
N PRO A 32 10.94 19.37 12.30
CA PRO A 32 10.02 19.67 11.21
C PRO A 32 10.42 18.89 9.95
N ALA A 33 9.43 18.46 9.17
CA ALA A 33 9.61 17.84 7.87
C ALA A 33 8.75 18.55 6.81
N TYR A 34 9.08 18.34 5.53
CA TYR A 34 8.26 18.80 4.41
C TYR A 34 7.91 17.65 3.49
N ILE A 35 6.78 17.74 2.82
CA ILE A 35 6.37 16.76 1.83
C ILE A 35 7.07 17.06 0.50
N SER A 36 8.10 16.28 0.17
CA SER A 36 8.87 16.44 -1.08
C SER A 36 8.13 15.91 -2.31
N SER A 37 7.24 14.92 -2.12
CA SER A 37 6.45 14.32 -3.19
C SER A 37 5.17 13.72 -2.63
N VAL A 38 4.13 13.73 -3.46
CA VAL A 38 2.89 12.99 -3.22
C VAL A 38 2.63 12.15 -4.46
N ALA A 39 2.49 10.85 -4.27
CA ALA A 39 2.03 9.93 -5.30
C ALA A 39 0.49 9.88 -5.27
N TYR A 40 -0.14 10.20 -6.40
CA TYR A 40 -1.59 10.16 -6.55
C TYR A 40 -1.99 8.92 -7.32
N GLY A 41 -3.01 8.20 -6.84
CA GLY A 41 -3.47 6.97 -7.45
C GLY A 41 -4.42 6.20 -6.54
N ARG A 42 -4.35 4.88 -6.64
CA ARG A 42 -5.10 3.93 -5.82
C ARG A 42 -4.16 2.94 -5.14
N GLN A 43 -4.54 2.44 -3.98
CA GLN A 43 -3.84 1.39 -3.24
C GLN A 43 -4.78 0.20 -3.13
N VAL A 44 -4.30 -0.99 -3.50
CA VAL A 44 -5.05 -2.24 -3.41
C VAL A 44 -4.42 -3.11 -2.34
N TYR A 45 -5.18 -3.47 -1.33
CA TYR A 45 -4.78 -4.42 -0.30
C TYR A 45 -5.42 -5.76 -0.59
N LEU A 46 -4.61 -6.80 -0.73
CA LEU A 46 -5.06 -8.15 -1.04
C LEU A 46 -4.79 -9.08 0.14
N LYS A 47 -5.83 -9.75 0.63
CA LYS A 47 -5.72 -10.85 1.59
C LYS A 47 -5.96 -12.16 0.85
N LEU A 48 -4.99 -13.07 0.90
CA LEU A 48 -5.10 -14.43 0.39
C LEU A 48 -5.27 -15.38 1.57
N SER A 49 -6.25 -16.29 1.52
CA SER A 49 -6.54 -17.22 2.62
C SER A 49 -6.85 -18.63 2.13
N THR A 50 -6.38 -19.61 2.90
CA THR A 50 -6.60 -21.05 2.67
C THR A 50 -6.62 -21.79 3.99
N ASN A 51 -7.30 -22.94 4.02
CA ASN A 51 -7.20 -23.91 5.12
C ASN A 51 -6.12 -24.98 4.86
N SER A 52 -5.37 -24.87 3.75
CA SER A 52 -4.28 -25.79 3.45
C SER A 52 -3.12 -25.59 4.42
N HIS A 53 -2.62 -26.71 4.97
CA HIS A 53 -1.41 -26.76 5.79
C HIS A 53 -0.15 -27.13 4.99
N SER A 54 -0.24 -27.15 3.66
CA SER A 54 0.90 -27.47 2.79
C SER A 54 2.02 -26.43 2.93
N THR A 55 3.26 -26.90 2.86
CA THR A 55 4.44 -26.03 2.78
C THR A 55 4.51 -25.24 1.47
N LYS A 56 3.72 -25.62 0.45
CA LYS A 56 3.65 -24.94 -0.85
C LYS A 56 2.66 -23.79 -0.93
N VAL A 57 1.96 -23.43 0.15
CA VAL A 57 0.95 -22.34 0.14
C VAL A 57 1.52 -21.03 -0.40
N LYS A 58 2.72 -20.64 0.06
CA LYS A 58 3.38 -19.42 -0.44
C LYS A 58 3.64 -19.48 -1.95
N ALA A 59 4.15 -20.59 -2.45
CA ALA A 59 4.45 -20.76 -3.87
C ALA A 59 3.18 -20.68 -4.74
N ALA A 60 2.08 -21.27 -4.27
CA ALA A 60 0.78 -21.18 -4.93
C ALA A 60 0.25 -19.74 -4.97
N PHE A 61 0.36 -19.00 -3.86
CA PHE A 61 -0.08 -17.61 -3.79
C PHE A 61 0.77 -16.69 -4.67
N ASP A 62 2.09 -16.85 -4.66
CA ASP A 62 2.99 -16.08 -5.52
C ASP A 62 2.71 -16.36 -7.01
N ALA A 63 2.41 -17.62 -7.37
CA ALA A 63 2.04 -17.98 -8.74
C ALA A 63 0.71 -17.34 -9.16
N ALA A 64 -0.31 -17.34 -8.29
CA ALA A 64 -1.60 -16.72 -8.55
C ALA A 64 -1.48 -15.20 -8.76
N VAL A 65 -0.74 -14.49 -7.90
CA VAL A 65 -0.56 -13.03 -8.00
C VAL A 65 0.29 -12.63 -9.20
N SER A 66 1.29 -13.44 -9.57
CA SER A 66 2.15 -13.16 -10.73
C SER A 66 1.59 -13.64 -12.07
N GLY A 67 0.41 -14.28 -12.08
CA GLY A 67 -0.21 -14.84 -13.28
C GLY A 67 0.59 -15.99 -13.92
N LYS A 68 1.48 -16.64 -13.16
CA LYS A 68 2.27 -17.77 -13.66
C LYS A 68 1.42 -19.03 -13.76
N SER A 69 1.58 -19.79 -14.84
CA SER A 69 0.90 -21.07 -14.99
C SER A 69 1.42 -22.10 -13.98
N VAL A 70 0.50 -22.83 -13.35
CA VAL A 70 0.77 -23.92 -12.39
C VAL A 70 0.23 -25.27 -12.86
N SER A 71 -0.20 -25.39 -14.13
CA SER A 71 -0.91 -26.56 -14.65
C SER A 71 -0.13 -27.89 -14.56
N GLY A 72 1.19 -27.84 -14.38
CA GLY A 72 2.05 -29.01 -14.18
C GLY A 72 2.24 -29.44 -12.71
N ASP A 73 1.82 -28.64 -11.73
CA ASP A 73 1.87 -28.98 -10.31
C ASP A 73 0.44 -29.07 -9.75
N VAL A 74 0.00 -30.31 -9.53
CA VAL A 74 -1.33 -30.65 -9.02
C VAL A 74 -1.56 -30.07 -7.63
N GLU A 75 -0.52 -30.03 -6.78
CA GLU A 75 -0.63 -29.52 -5.42
C GLU A 75 -0.82 -28.00 -5.42
N LEU A 76 -0.04 -27.27 -6.22
CA LEU A 76 -0.22 -25.82 -6.38
C LEU A 76 -1.61 -25.49 -6.95
N THR A 77 -2.04 -26.24 -7.96
CA THR A 77 -3.37 -26.11 -8.55
C THR A 77 -4.46 -26.33 -7.50
N ASN A 78 -4.33 -27.36 -6.65
CA ASN A 78 -5.29 -27.65 -5.59
C ASN A 78 -5.32 -26.58 -4.51
N ILE A 79 -4.16 -26.05 -4.12
CA ILE A 79 -4.09 -24.94 -3.15
C ILE A 79 -4.83 -23.73 -3.72
N ILE A 80 -4.52 -23.31 -4.95
CA ILE A 80 -5.16 -22.14 -5.58
C ILE A 80 -6.68 -22.32 -5.67
N LYS A 81 -7.16 -23.47 -6.15
CA LYS A 81 -8.60 -23.75 -6.27
C LYS A 81 -9.36 -23.72 -4.94
N ASN A 82 -8.70 -24.10 -3.83
CA ASN A 82 -9.29 -24.14 -2.50
C ASN A 82 -8.92 -22.92 -1.63
N SER A 83 -8.51 -21.83 -2.26
CA SER A 83 -8.16 -20.58 -1.59
C SER A 83 -9.07 -19.45 -2.03
N SER A 84 -9.24 -18.47 -1.16
CA SER A 84 -10.02 -17.26 -1.40
C SER A 84 -9.14 -16.03 -1.36
N PHE A 85 -9.59 -14.96 -2.00
CA PHE A 85 -9.02 -13.64 -1.86
C PHE A 85 -10.07 -12.62 -1.41
N LYS A 86 -9.62 -11.62 -0.66
CA LYS A 86 -10.37 -10.39 -0.43
C LYS A 86 -9.49 -9.21 -0.81
N ALA A 87 -9.97 -8.33 -1.68
CA ALA A 87 -9.30 -7.11 -2.06
C ALA A 87 -10.04 -5.90 -1.51
N VAL A 88 -9.28 -4.91 -1.01
CA VAL A 88 -9.79 -3.61 -0.55
C VAL A 88 -9.06 -2.51 -1.29
N ILE A 89 -9.79 -1.65 -1.97
CA ILE A 89 -9.23 -0.58 -2.80
C ILE A 89 -9.46 0.77 -2.12
N TYR A 90 -8.37 1.51 -1.89
CA TYR A 90 -8.37 2.88 -1.35
C TYR A 90 -7.82 3.88 -2.37
N GLY A 91 -8.26 5.14 -2.27
CA GLY A 91 -7.79 6.22 -3.13
C GLY A 91 -8.55 6.33 -4.46
N GLY A 92 -8.41 7.48 -5.13
CA GLY A 92 -9.26 7.88 -6.25
C GLY A 92 -10.21 9.02 -5.86
N SER A 93 -11.24 9.28 -6.69
CA SER A 93 -12.20 10.35 -6.45
C SER A 93 -13.03 10.13 -5.19
N ALA A 94 -13.29 11.20 -4.44
CA ALA A 94 -13.92 11.22 -3.10
C ALA A 94 -15.41 10.84 -3.04
N LYS A 95 -15.97 10.18 -4.06
CA LYS A 95 -17.34 9.64 -4.00
C LYS A 95 -17.26 8.20 -3.47
N ASP A 96 -17.05 8.11 -2.17
CA ASP A 96 -17.52 7.02 -1.30
C ASP A 96 -17.63 5.61 -1.90
N GLU A 97 -16.52 4.93 -2.15
CA GLU A 97 -16.59 3.46 -2.21
C GLU A 97 -15.21 2.84 -1.98
N VAL A 98 -14.98 2.42 -0.73
CA VAL A 98 -14.04 1.33 -0.47
C VAL A 98 -14.60 0.13 -1.22
N GLN A 99 -13.97 -0.22 -2.35
CA GLN A 99 -14.40 -1.39 -3.12
C GLN A 99 -13.87 -2.64 -2.44
N ILE A 100 -14.79 -3.52 -2.08
CA ILE A 100 -14.48 -4.84 -1.54
C ILE A 100 -14.79 -5.87 -2.62
N ILE A 101 -13.77 -6.61 -3.03
CA ILE A 101 -13.90 -7.73 -3.95
C ILE A 101 -13.59 -8.99 -3.16
N ASP A 102 -14.47 -9.99 -3.25
CA ASP A 102 -14.28 -11.31 -2.65
C ASP A 102 -14.44 -12.36 -3.74
N GLY A 103 -13.62 -13.40 -3.71
CA GLY A 103 -13.64 -14.41 -4.75
C GLY A 103 -12.69 -15.58 -4.51
N ASN A 104 -12.72 -16.51 -5.45
CA ASN A 104 -11.78 -17.62 -5.50
C ASN A 104 -10.42 -17.13 -6.00
N LEU A 105 -9.33 -17.61 -5.40
CA LEU A 105 -7.99 -17.21 -5.81
C LEU A 105 -7.66 -17.58 -7.27
N GLY A 106 -8.28 -18.63 -7.82
CA GLY A 106 -8.14 -19.00 -9.22
C GLY A 106 -8.72 -17.98 -10.20
N ASP A 107 -9.60 -17.09 -9.74
CA ASP A 107 -10.24 -16.06 -10.57
C ASP A 107 -9.51 -14.71 -10.49
N LEU A 108 -8.48 -14.59 -9.65
CA LEU A 108 -7.69 -13.38 -9.50
C LEU A 108 -6.92 -13.09 -10.82
N ARG A 109 -7.23 -11.95 -11.45
CA ARG A 109 -6.57 -11.45 -12.67
C ARG A 109 -6.36 -9.95 -12.62
#